data_AF-A0A837HHE0-F1
#
_entry.id   AF-A0A837HHE0-F1
#
_cell.length_a   1.000
_cell.length_b   1.000
_cell.length_c   1.000
_cell.angle_alpha   90.00
_cell.angle_beta   90.00
_cell.angle_gamma   90.00
#
_symmetry.space_group_name_H-M   'P 1'
#
loop_
_entity.id
_entity.type
_entity.pdbx_description
1 polymer ?
#
loop_
_entity_poly.entity_id
_entity_poly.type
_entity_poly.pdbx_seq_one_letter_code
_entity_poly.pdbx_strand_id
1 'polypeptide(L)'
;MISAYNLLPSKKYFDVVQSPVIEFDTDVKSIYDFPSIFGNDIDNFDEFKKFLLGDDGNRTEPDVDDTDSPNVLKDNFFSQAEKTHESLDSWQAPTGMEVMQIAGWGLDTISGIKYDDCDFIFCPDELSNLDRSLLFTQDGDETVVVPSAVEMDGNAEKYYVNLNRYNRLSNLKINREHADILEIKPLQDFIKNIIQDKKELVNYISTEKPEVKNEDKSLRYRLHSPVALHIYDKDGRHTGLIENKNPISDLKFFEKQIPNSYYMEFGETKYAGSEGNLAQTVVLKGEDLGTFTFEIDEIIGNQDVKTTTFSNIPVMQGMKAEVLISESVGEMKIDVDNDGETDAIFRSGEVIKKEDLLGIFEKIISSLDVDKTVKDRLINKIDNAKKQSEKGHSVAADAMLENVKHQIEILSDINTPEKFRIPKDEAEKLMGIIDKIRAV
;
A
#
# COMPACT_ATOMS: atom_id res chain seq x y z
N MET A 1 -10.91 10.53 -20.37
CA MET A 1 -9.83 10.77 -21.36
C MET A 1 -9.78 9.57 -22.30
N ILE A 2 -10.02 9.73 -23.61
CA ILE A 2 -10.14 8.58 -24.54
C ILE A 2 -8.81 7.81 -24.64
N SER A 3 -7.68 8.51 -24.73
CA SER A 3 -6.36 7.90 -24.87
C SER A 3 -5.95 7.01 -23.70
N ALA A 4 -6.50 7.21 -22.50
CA ALA A 4 -6.20 6.38 -21.34
C ALA A 4 -6.68 4.93 -21.52
N TYR A 5 -7.71 4.69 -22.34
CA TYR A 5 -8.22 3.34 -22.62
C TYR A 5 -7.18 2.48 -23.35
N ASN A 6 -6.26 3.09 -24.11
CA ASN A 6 -5.18 2.36 -24.77
C ASN A 6 -4.14 1.78 -23.78
N LEU A 7 -4.15 2.24 -22.52
CA LEU A 7 -3.28 1.73 -21.44
C LEU A 7 -3.89 0.53 -20.70
N LEU A 8 -5.11 0.13 -21.05
CA LEU A 8 -5.72 -1.09 -20.51
C LEU A 8 -4.99 -2.32 -21.07
N PRO A 9 -4.88 -3.41 -20.28
CA PRO A 9 -4.41 -4.70 -20.78
C PRO A 9 -5.12 -5.13 -22.06
N SER A 10 -4.34 -5.50 -23.07
CA SER A 10 -4.88 -6.05 -24.32
C SER A 10 -5.31 -7.51 -24.14
N LYS A 11 -6.02 -8.06 -25.13
CA LYS A 11 -6.35 -9.49 -25.13
C LYS A 11 -5.09 -10.36 -25.08
N LYS A 12 -4.05 -10.01 -25.85
CA LYS A 12 -2.77 -10.73 -25.89
C LYS A 12 -2.02 -10.68 -24.55
N TYR A 13 -2.22 -9.64 -23.73
CA TYR A 13 -1.66 -9.59 -22.38
C TYR A 13 -2.11 -10.78 -21.52
N PHE A 14 -3.40 -11.13 -21.57
CA PHE A 14 -3.95 -12.26 -20.80
C PHE A 14 -3.53 -13.63 -21.33
N ASP A 15 -3.04 -13.72 -22.57
CA ASP A 15 -2.48 -14.97 -23.10
C ASP A 15 -1.10 -15.29 -22.45
N VAL A 16 -0.44 -14.28 -21.85
CA VAL A 16 1.01 -14.32 -21.55
C VAL A 16 1.32 -14.00 -20.10
N VAL A 17 0.55 -13.10 -19.50
CA VAL A 17 0.59 -12.80 -18.07
C VAL A 17 -0.47 -13.65 -17.38
N GLN A 18 -0.02 -14.58 -16.54
CA GLN A 18 -0.88 -15.54 -15.84
C GLN A 18 -1.37 -15.03 -14.49
N SER A 19 -0.82 -13.91 -14.00
CA SER A 19 -1.28 -13.30 -12.76
C SER A 19 -2.59 -12.55 -13.01
N PRO A 20 -3.58 -12.66 -12.10
CA PRO A 20 -4.81 -11.91 -12.23
C PRO A 20 -4.54 -10.41 -12.15
N VAL A 21 -5.34 -9.63 -12.90
CA VAL A 21 -5.27 -8.16 -12.86
C VAL A 21 -6.20 -7.59 -11.78
N ILE A 22 -7.21 -8.37 -11.37
CA ILE A 22 -8.13 -8.04 -10.28
C ILE A 22 -8.33 -9.29 -9.41
N GLU A 23 -8.29 -9.11 -8.10
CA GLU A 23 -8.69 -10.12 -7.11
C GLU A 23 -9.82 -9.60 -6.23
N PHE A 24 -10.64 -10.51 -5.69
CA PHE A 24 -11.73 -10.20 -4.78
C PHE A 24 -11.57 -10.96 -3.48
N ASP A 25 -11.60 -10.24 -2.35
CA ASP A 25 -11.77 -10.90 -1.06
C ASP A 25 -13.16 -11.55 -0.98
N THR A 26 -13.30 -12.60 -0.18
CA THR A 26 -14.59 -13.25 0.05
C THR A 26 -15.58 -12.37 0.79
N ASP A 27 -15.12 -11.33 1.48
CA ASP A 27 -15.96 -10.45 2.27
C ASP A 27 -16.64 -9.36 1.44
N VAL A 28 -16.12 -9.04 0.25
CA VAL A 28 -16.77 -8.08 -0.68
C VAL A 28 -18.19 -8.50 -1.08
N LYS A 29 -18.54 -9.79 -0.90
CA LYS A 29 -19.88 -10.32 -1.19
C LYS A 29 -21.00 -9.62 -0.42
N SER A 30 -20.70 -9.03 0.75
CA SER A 30 -21.71 -8.29 1.53
C SER A 30 -22.03 -6.93 0.89
N ILE A 31 -21.03 -6.31 0.25
CA ILE A 31 -21.17 -5.05 -0.50
C ILE A 31 -21.76 -5.31 -1.88
N TYR A 32 -21.08 -6.11 -2.69
CA TYR A 32 -21.45 -6.45 -4.05
C TYR A 32 -20.83 -7.80 -4.40
N ASP A 33 -21.67 -8.77 -4.81
CA ASP A 33 -21.26 -10.16 -4.99
C ASP A 33 -20.44 -10.39 -6.27
N PHE A 34 -19.29 -9.71 -6.37
CA PHE A 34 -18.26 -9.96 -7.39
C PHE A 34 -17.89 -11.44 -7.49
N PRO A 35 -17.70 -12.18 -6.38
CA PRO A 35 -17.36 -13.60 -6.45
C PRO A 35 -18.39 -14.46 -7.18
N SER A 36 -19.69 -14.14 -7.08
CA SER A 36 -20.72 -14.86 -7.83
C SER A 36 -20.69 -14.59 -9.35
N ILE A 37 -20.13 -13.45 -9.77
CA ILE A 37 -20.13 -13.00 -11.17
C ILE A 37 -18.83 -13.39 -11.87
N PHE A 38 -17.69 -13.19 -11.19
CA PHE A 38 -16.34 -13.32 -11.75
C PHE A 38 -15.51 -14.44 -11.11
N GLY A 39 -15.97 -15.02 -10.00
CA GLY A 39 -15.11 -15.84 -9.17
C GLY A 39 -14.19 -14.98 -8.30
N ASN A 40 -13.13 -15.58 -7.77
CA ASN A 40 -12.25 -14.89 -6.82
C ASN A 40 -11.27 -13.92 -7.48
N ASP A 41 -11.12 -13.98 -8.80
CA ASP A 41 -10.16 -13.19 -9.55
C ASP A 41 -10.62 -12.99 -11.00
N ILE A 42 -9.95 -12.06 -11.70
CA ILE A 42 -10.10 -11.83 -13.13
C ILE A 42 -8.73 -11.99 -13.77
N ASP A 43 -8.57 -13.09 -14.48
CA ASP A 43 -7.34 -13.50 -15.16
C ASP A 43 -7.49 -13.59 -16.69
N ASN A 44 -8.63 -13.17 -17.23
CA ASN A 44 -8.93 -13.23 -18.66
C ASN A 44 -9.62 -11.96 -19.17
N PHE A 45 -9.45 -11.73 -20.48
CA PHE A 45 -9.87 -10.50 -21.13
C PHE A 45 -11.39 -10.30 -21.16
N ASP A 46 -12.17 -11.37 -21.35
CA ASP A 46 -13.62 -11.27 -21.50
C ASP A 46 -14.28 -10.84 -20.17
N GLU A 47 -13.83 -11.43 -19.05
CA GLU A 47 -14.27 -11.02 -17.71
C GLU A 47 -13.76 -9.63 -17.34
N PHE A 48 -12.51 -9.29 -17.67
CA PHE A 48 -11.96 -7.95 -17.46
C PHE A 48 -12.77 -6.87 -18.18
N LYS A 49 -13.11 -7.10 -19.45
CA LYS A 49 -13.98 -6.20 -20.22
C LYS A 49 -15.35 -6.08 -19.59
N LYS A 50 -15.97 -7.21 -19.20
CA LYS A 50 -17.29 -7.22 -18.56
C LYS A 50 -17.28 -6.44 -17.25
N PHE A 51 -16.27 -6.65 -16.40
CA PHE A 51 -16.09 -5.91 -15.15
C PHE A 51 -16.00 -4.41 -15.42
N LEU A 52 -15.11 -3.97 -16.31
CA LEU A 52 -14.92 -2.56 -16.60
C LEU A 52 -16.14 -1.88 -17.23
N LEU A 53 -16.99 -2.61 -17.94
CA LEU A 53 -18.23 -2.10 -18.56
C LEU A 53 -19.47 -2.20 -17.64
N GLY A 54 -19.28 -2.56 -16.36
CA GLY A 54 -20.34 -2.49 -15.35
C GLY A 54 -21.27 -3.71 -15.32
N ASP A 55 -20.72 -4.89 -15.58
CA ASP A 55 -21.35 -6.19 -15.31
C ASP A 55 -22.71 -6.35 -16.01
N ASP A 56 -22.77 -6.03 -17.30
CA ASP A 56 -24.00 -6.04 -18.11
C ASP A 56 -25.06 -5.01 -17.64
N GLY A 57 -24.60 -3.90 -17.03
CA GLY A 57 -25.45 -2.80 -16.57
C GLY A 57 -25.91 -2.92 -15.12
N ASN A 58 -25.41 -3.92 -14.37
CA ASN A 58 -25.68 -4.05 -12.93
C ASN A 58 -24.95 -2.97 -12.11
N ARG A 59 -23.78 -2.50 -12.57
CA ARG A 59 -23.11 -1.31 -12.03
C ARG A 59 -23.29 -0.15 -12.99
N THR A 60 -23.64 1.00 -12.44
CA THR A 60 -23.79 2.25 -13.19
C THR A 60 -22.62 3.19 -12.92
N GLU A 61 -22.41 4.15 -13.81
CA GLU A 61 -21.46 5.25 -13.57
C GLU A 61 -21.83 5.96 -12.26
N PRO A 62 -20.89 6.10 -11.31
CA PRO A 62 -21.10 6.85 -10.07
C PRO A 62 -21.38 8.33 -10.34
N ASP A 63 -21.89 9.01 -9.32
CA ASP A 63 -22.06 10.47 -9.36
C ASP A 63 -20.69 11.18 -9.45
N VAL A 64 -20.69 12.42 -9.95
CA VAL A 64 -19.44 13.15 -10.28
C VAL A 64 -18.59 13.45 -9.04
N ASP A 65 -19.21 13.52 -7.87
CA ASP A 65 -18.59 13.73 -6.56
C ASP A 65 -18.32 12.42 -5.79
N ASP A 66 -18.74 11.27 -6.31
CA ASP A 66 -18.37 9.96 -5.75
C ASP A 66 -17.00 9.55 -6.30
N THR A 67 -15.98 9.68 -5.44
CA THR A 67 -14.60 9.31 -5.75
C THR A 67 -14.22 7.91 -5.29
N ASP A 68 -15.14 7.21 -4.63
CA ASP A 68 -14.83 5.98 -3.90
C ASP A 68 -15.38 4.75 -4.62
N SER A 69 -16.60 4.84 -5.15
CA SER A 69 -17.22 3.75 -5.92
C SER A 69 -16.45 3.43 -7.21
N PRO A 70 -16.28 2.15 -7.58
CA PRO A 70 -15.64 1.77 -8.83
C PRO A 70 -16.42 2.26 -10.06
N ASN A 71 -15.76 3.08 -10.88
CA ASN A 71 -16.37 3.63 -12.09
C ASN A 71 -16.64 2.55 -13.18
N VAL A 72 -17.49 2.90 -14.14
CA VAL A 72 -17.83 2.08 -15.32
C VAL A 72 -17.36 2.79 -16.59
N LEU A 73 -16.61 2.07 -17.42
CA LEU A 73 -16.04 2.57 -18.66
C LEU A 73 -17.08 2.67 -19.80
N LYS A 74 -16.76 3.49 -20.81
CA LYS A 74 -17.60 3.67 -21.99
C LYS A 74 -17.24 2.66 -23.07
N ASP A 75 -18.21 1.85 -23.48
CA ASP A 75 -18.04 0.78 -24.49
C ASP A 75 -17.45 1.28 -25.82
N ASN A 76 -17.88 2.45 -26.30
CA ASN A 76 -17.40 3.04 -27.55
C ASN A 76 -15.91 3.46 -27.50
N PHE A 77 -15.37 3.78 -26.32
CA PHE A 77 -13.95 4.08 -26.14
C PHE A 77 -13.15 2.80 -25.92
N PHE A 78 -13.70 1.84 -25.18
CA PHE A 78 -13.10 0.50 -25.03
C PHE A 78 -12.94 -0.19 -26.39
N SER A 79 -13.99 -0.18 -27.22
CA SER A 79 -13.96 -0.73 -28.59
C SER A 79 -12.93 -0.05 -29.51
N GLN A 80 -12.52 1.20 -29.22
CA GLN A 80 -11.45 1.87 -29.96
C GLN A 80 -10.07 1.44 -29.49
N ALA A 81 -9.91 1.26 -28.18
CA ALA A 81 -8.70 0.70 -27.60
C ALA A 81 -8.47 -0.73 -28.11
N GLU A 82 -9.50 -1.58 -28.14
CA GLU A 82 -9.41 -2.94 -28.70
C GLU A 82 -8.86 -2.95 -30.13
N LYS A 83 -9.36 -2.08 -31.01
CA LYS A 83 -8.83 -1.98 -32.39
C LYS A 83 -7.37 -1.54 -32.43
N THR A 84 -6.99 -0.66 -31.50
CA THR A 84 -5.61 -0.20 -31.38
C THR A 84 -4.72 -1.36 -30.90
N HIS A 85 -5.15 -2.09 -29.87
CA HIS A 85 -4.49 -3.28 -29.35
C HIS A 85 -4.34 -4.35 -30.42
N GLU A 86 -5.40 -4.71 -31.16
CA GLU A 86 -5.35 -5.66 -32.26
C GLU A 86 -4.31 -5.26 -33.33
N SER A 87 -4.21 -3.97 -33.64
CA SER A 87 -3.21 -3.47 -34.61
C SER A 87 -1.78 -3.55 -34.08
N LEU A 88 -1.56 -3.41 -32.77
CA LEU A 88 -0.24 -3.48 -32.14
C LEU A 88 0.17 -4.94 -31.92
N ASP A 89 -0.75 -5.77 -31.41
CA ASP A 89 -0.54 -7.20 -31.13
C ASP A 89 -0.33 -8.02 -32.41
N SER A 90 -0.81 -7.54 -33.56
CA SER A 90 -0.57 -8.17 -34.87
C SER A 90 0.73 -7.74 -35.54
N TRP A 91 1.47 -6.78 -34.97
CA TRP A 91 2.72 -6.32 -35.55
C TRP A 91 3.79 -7.41 -35.50
N GLN A 92 4.50 -7.59 -36.61
CA GLN A 92 5.64 -8.50 -36.70
C GLN A 92 6.82 -7.76 -37.32
N ALA A 93 8.03 -8.09 -36.86
CA ALA A 93 9.24 -7.55 -37.44
C ALA A 93 9.40 -8.02 -38.91
N PRO A 94 9.87 -7.14 -39.81
CA PRO A 94 10.10 -7.50 -41.21
C PRO A 94 11.09 -8.68 -41.36
N THR A 95 10.90 -9.50 -42.39
CA THR A 95 11.80 -10.62 -42.69
C THR A 95 13.25 -10.13 -42.90
N GLY A 96 14.20 -10.82 -42.27
CA GLY A 96 15.63 -10.46 -42.32
C GLY A 96 16.04 -9.39 -41.30
N MET A 97 15.10 -8.90 -40.48
CA MET A 97 15.41 -8.08 -39.31
C MET A 97 15.65 -8.99 -38.12
N GLU A 98 16.81 -8.83 -37.48
CA GLU A 98 17.07 -9.42 -36.18
C GLU A 98 16.35 -8.62 -35.09
N VAL A 99 15.76 -9.32 -34.13
CA VAL A 99 15.11 -8.69 -32.99
C VAL A 99 15.63 -9.29 -31.69
N MET A 100 15.93 -8.39 -30.76
CA MET A 100 16.36 -8.70 -29.40
C MET A 100 15.41 -7.99 -28.43
N GLN A 101 14.96 -8.73 -27.43
CA GLN A 101 14.10 -8.26 -26.36
C GLN A 101 14.93 -8.15 -25.08
N ILE A 102 14.94 -6.99 -24.45
CA ILE A 102 15.70 -6.73 -23.24
C ILE A 102 14.70 -6.25 -22.17
N ALA A 103 14.48 -7.06 -21.14
CA ALA A 103 13.55 -6.76 -20.06
C ALA A 103 14.27 -6.57 -18.72
N GLY A 104 13.82 -5.61 -17.91
CA GLY A 104 14.24 -5.50 -16.52
C GLY A 104 13.57 -6.58 -15.66
N TRP A 105 14.24 -7.00 -14.58
CA TRP A 105 13.74 -8.04 -13.68
C TRP A 105 14.17 -7.78 -12.23
N GLY A 106 13.32 -8.20 -11.29
CA GLY A 106 13.64 -8.34 -9.86
C GLY A 106 13.20 -7.16 -8.98
N LEU A 107 12.36 -6.26 -9.49
CA LEU A 107 11.77 -5.18 -8.72
C LEU A 107 10.29 -5.45 -8.48
N ASP A 108 9.79 -5.03 -7.32
CA ASP A 108 8.35 -5.06 -7.03
C ASP A 108 7.59 -4.21 -8.04
N THR A 109 6.74 -4.88 -8.81
CA THR A 109 6.00 -4.32 -9.94
C THR A 109 4.53 -4.58 -9.71
N ILE A 110 3.70 -3.55 -9.86
CA ILE A 110 2.24 -3.68 -9.70
C ILE A 110 1.73 -4.62 -10.79
N SER A 111 1.03 -5.68 -10.38
CA SER A 111 0.43 -6.68 -11.28
C SER A 111 -1.09 -6.60 -11.35
N GLY A 112 -1.73 -5.96 -10.38
CA GLY A 112 -3.19 -5.87 -10.30
C GLY A 112 -3.68 -5.14 -9.06
N ILE A 113 -4.99 -5.24 -8.81
CA ILE A 113 -5.68 -4.63 -7.66
C ILE A 113 -6.55 -5.69 -6.98
N LYS A 114 -6.45 -5.83 -5.66
CA LYS A 114 -7.37 -6.63 -4.84
C LYS A 114 -8.43 -5.71 -4.26
N TYR A 115 -9.71 -6.04 -4.44
CA TYR A 115 -10.81 -5.41 -3.74
C TYR A 115 -11.14 -6.16 -2.45
N ASP A 116 -11.44 -5.41 -1.40
CA ASP A 116 -11.76 -5.93 -0.07
C ASP A 116 -12.93 -5.17 0.56
N ASP A 117 -13.50 -5.73 1.62
CA ASP A 117 -14.42 -4.97 2.48
C ASP A 117 -13.64 -3.91 3.26
N CYS A 118 -14.32 -2.86 3.66
CA CYS A 118 -13.77 -1.85 4.56
C CYS A 118 -13.61 -2.45 5.96
N ASP A 119 -12.37 -2.47 6.46
CA ASP A 119 -11.95 -3.08 7.73
C ASP A 119 -12.48 -2.38 9.02
N PHE A 120 -13.69 -1.81 9.03
CA PHE A 120 -14.29 -1.21 10.22
C PHE A 120 -15.71 -1.70 10.52
N ILE A 121 -16.01 -1.87 11.81
CA ILE A 121 -17.33 -2.32 12.27
C ILE A 121 -18.39 -1.29 11.88
N PHE A 122 -19.49 -1.76 11.29
CA PHE A 122 -20.57 -0.96 10.72
C PHE A 122 -20.17 -0.17 9.48
N CYS A 123 -19.14 -0.63 8.76
CA CYS A 123 -18.96 -0.12 7.42
C CYS A 123 -20.23 -0.37 6.60
N PRO A 124 -20.79 0.66 5.95
CA PRO A 124 -21.95 0.45 5.11
C PRO A 124 -21.57 -0.49 3.95
N ASP A 125 -22.38 -1.52 3.74
CA ASP A 125 -22.29 -2.45 2.61
C ASP A 125 -22.67 -1.75 1.28
N GLU A 126 -21.88 -0.75 0.90
CA GLU A 126 -22.07 0.10 -0.28
C GLU A 126 -20.77 0.16 -1.07
N LEU A 127 -20.88 0.25 -2.40
CA LEU A 127 -19.72 0.25 -3.31
C LEU A 127 -18.72 1.38 -3.03
N SER A 128 -19.18 2.49 -2.43
CA SER A 128 -18.35 3.62 -2.02
C SER A 128 -17.45 3.31 -0.82
N ASN A 129 -17.63 2.17 -0.16
CA ASN A 129 -16.77 1.76 0.95
C ASN A 129 -15.87 0.57 0.61
N LEU A 130 -15.84 0.14 -0.65
CA LEU A 130 -14.97 -0.94 -1.09
C LEU A 130 -13.50 -0.53 -0.93
N ASP A 131 -12.76 -1.26 -0.09
CA ASP A 131 -11.32 -1.04 0.04
C ASP A 131 -10.58 -1.69 -1.15
N ARG A 132 -9.38 -1.19 -1.41
CA ARG A 132 -8.57 -1.60 -2.56
C ARG A 132 -7.10 -1.60 -2.20
N SER A 133 -6.44 -2.69 -2.55
CA SER A 133 -5.01 -2.85 -2.36
C SER A 133 -4.29 -3.26 -3.63
N LEU A 134 -3.01 -2.91 -3.73
CA LEU A 134 -2.20 -3.23 -4.89
C LEU A 134 -1.64 -4.66 -4.78
N LEU A 135 -1.72 -5.41 -5.87
CA LEU A 135 -1.03 -6.68 -6.05
C LEU A 135 0.35 -6.41 -6.66
N PHE A 136 1.37 -7.09 -6.15
CA PHE A 136 2.76 -6.90 -6.57
C PHE A 136 3.43 -8.23 -6.94
N THR A 137 4.26 -8.18 -7.98
CA THR A 137 5.16 -9.28 -8.38
C THR A 137 6.61 -8.81 -8.46
N GLN A 138 7.56 -9.68 -8.12
CA GLN A 138 8.99 -9.44 -8.37
C GLN A 138 9.40 -9.70 -9.84
N ASP A 139 8.51 -10.25 -10.66
CA ASP A 139 8.75 -10.57 -12.07
C ASP A 139 8.53 -9.34 -12.97
N GLY A 140 9.25 -8.24 -12.68
CA GLY A 140 9.16 -7.00 -13.44
C GLY A 140 10.24 -5.97 -13.11
N ASP A 141 10.05 -4.75 -13.61
CA ASP A 141 11.00 -3.64 -13.51
C ASP A 141 10.45 -2.37 -12.83
N GLU A 142 9.47 -2.54 -11.93
CA GLU A 142 8.69 -1.51 -11.22
C GLU A 142 7.58 -0.89 -12.08
N THR A 143 7.53 -1.16 -13.39
CA THR A 143 6.46 -0.70 -14.29
C THR A 143 5.86 -1.81 -15.14
N VAL A 144 6.70 -2.63 -15.76
CA VAL A 144 6.29 -3.66 -16.73
C VAL A 144 6.66 -5.04 -16.20
N VAL A 145 5.68 -5.94 -16.19
CA VAL A 145 5.91 -7.34 -15.85
C VAL A 145 6.66 -8.04 -17.00
N VAL A 146 7.62 -8.89 -16.64
CA VAL A 146 8.53 -9.54 -17.58
C VAL A 146 7.82 -10.29 -18.70
N PRO A 147 6.74 -11.08 -18.45
CA PRO A 147 6.08 -11.81 -19.54
C PRO A 147 5.53 -10.87 -20.63
N SER A 148 5.06 -9.67 -20.27
CA SER A 148 4.63 -8.65 -21.23
C SER A 148 5.82 -8.03 -21.98
N ALA A 149 6.95 -7.79 -21.30
CA ALA A 149 8.13 -7.16 -21.89
C ALA A 149 8.87 -8.04 -22.91
N VAL A 150 8.73 -9.37 -22.84
CA VAL A 150 9.44 -10.32 -23.72
C VAL A 150 8.49 -11.15 -24.61
N GLU A 151 7.29 -10.63 -24.86
CA GLU A 151 6.24 -11.38 -25.54
C GLU A 151 6.41 -11.50 -27.05
N MET A 152 7.24 -10.69 -27.70
CA MET A 152 7.27 -10.67 -29.15
C MET A 152 7.58 -12.08 -29.71
N ASP A 153 6.59 -12.62 -30.44
CA ASP A 153 6.58 -13.99 -30.93
C ASP A 153 7.73 -14.25 -31.94
N GLY A 154 8.23 -15.49 -31.97
CA GLY A 154 9.22 -15.97 -32.94
C GLY A 154 10.62 -16.24 -32.36
N ASN A 155 11.64 -16.26 -33.22
CA ASN A 155 13.04 -16.53 -32.85
C ASN A 155 13.74 -15.31 -32.19
N ALA A 156 12.98 -14.38 -31.59
CA ALA A 156 13.55 -13.19 -30.97
C ALA A 156 14.39 -13.58 -29.75
N GLU A 157 15.62 -13.08 -29.70
CA GLU A 157 16.52 -13.36 -28.59
C GLU A 157 16.05 -12.60 -27.35
N LYS A 158 16.03 -13.27 -26.18
CA LYS A 158 15.56 -12.68 -24.93
C LYS A 158 16.74 -12.45 -23.99
N TYR A 159 16.78 -11.27 -23.39
CA TYR A 159 17.77 -10.87 -22.41
C TYR A 159 17.08 -10.25 -21.20
N TYR A 160 17.59 -10.57 -20.01
CA TYR A 160 17.04 -10.12 -18.75
C TYR A 160 18.10 -9.33 -18.01
N VAL A 161 17.76 -8.10 -17.62
CA VAL A 161 18.60 -7.21 -16.82
C VAL A 161 18.17 -7.35 -15.37
N ASN A 162 19.03 -7.96 -14.55
CA ASN A 162 18.75 -8.15 -13.13
C ASN A 162 18.97 -6.83 -12.38
N LEU A 163 17.91 -6.02 -12.29
CA LEU A 163 17.89 -4.70 -11.66
C LEU A 163 18.13 -4.81 -10.16
N ASN A 164 17.54 -5.82 -9.53
CA ASN A 164 17.71 -6.09 -8.11
C ASN A 164 19.19 -6.19 -7.71
N ARG A 165 19.94 -7.07 -8.40
CA ARG A 165 21.37 -7.26 -8.15
C ARG A 165 22.20 -6.07 -8.57
N TYR A 166 21.80 -5.35 -9.62
CA TYR A 166 22.50 -4.14 -10.04
C TYR A 166 22.42 -3.04 -8.97
N ASN A 167 21.23 -2.80 -8.43
CA ASN A 167 20.97 -1.75 -7.43
C ASN A 167 21.67 -1.98 -6.08
N ARG A 168 22.07 -3.22 -5.77
CA ARG A 168 22.90 -3.56 -4.59
C ARG A 168 24.34 -3.06 -4.66
N LEU A 169 24.78 -2.55 -5.81
CA LEU A 169 26.13 -2.02 -5.98
C LEU A 169 26.38 -0.83 -5.03
N SER A 170 27.40 -0.94 -4.18
CA SER A 170 27.71 0.03 -3.13
C SER A 170 28.05 1.44 -3.61
N ASN A 171 28.36 1.62 -4.90
CA ASN A 171 28.65 2.90 -5.51
C ASN A 171 27.44 3.55 -6.20
N LEU A 172 26.29 2.89 -6.25
CA LEU A 172 25.06 3.48 -6.76
C LEU A 172 24.42 4.37 -5.68
N LYS A 173 24.09 5.60 -6.07
CA LYS A 173 23.40 6.57 -5.21
C LYS A 173 21.89 6.56 -5.40
N ILE A 174 21.42 6.01 -6.53
CA ILE A 174 20.03 6.01 -6.96
C ILE A 174 19.79 4.63 -7.59
N ASN A 175 18.65 4.02 -7.27
CA ASN A 175 18.22 2.79 -7.92
C ASN A 175 18.07 2.98 -9.44
N ARG A 176 18.04 1.88 -10.16
CA ARG A 176 17.62 1.84 -11.57
C ARG A 176 16.33 1.04 -11.64
N GLU A 177 15.34 1.66 -12.25
CA GLU A 177 14.00 1.13 -12.50
C GLU A 177 13.71 1.17 -14.01
N HIS A 178 12.48 0.89 -14.42
CA HIS A 178 12.04 0.98 -15.81
C HIS A 178 12.50 2.27 -16.51
N ALA A 179 12.28 3.42 -15.88
CA ALA A 179 12.60 4.74 -16.44
C ALA A 179 14.11 4.94 -16.69
N ASP A 180 14.95 4.27 -15.90
CA ASP A 180 16.41 4.46 -15.90
C ASP A 180 17.17 3.26 -16.49
N ILE A 181 16.48 2.26 -17.06
CA ILE A 181 17.10 1.01 -17.50
C ILE A 181 18.26 1.25 -18.48
N LEU A 182 18.15 2.27 -19.34
CA LEU A 182 19.18 2.66 -20.31
C LEU A 182 20.39 3.38 -19.69
N GLU A 183 20.34 3.75 -18.41
CA GLU A 183 21.48 4.29 -17.67
C GLU A 183 22.38 3.21 -17.06
N ILE A 184 21.98 1.93 -17.17
CA ILE A 184 22.74 0.81 -16.62
C ILE A 184 23.98 0.59 -17.47
N LYS A 185 25.16 0.86 -16.90
CA LYS A 185 26.43 0.80 -17.63
C LYS A 185 26.70 -0.56 -18.29
N PRO A 186 26.54 -1.70 -17.60
CA PRO A 186 26.63 -3.01 -18.24
C PRO A 186 25.68 -3.15 -19.44
N LEU A 187 24.43 -2.68 -19.36
CA LEU A 187 23.49 -2.73 -20.48
C LEU A 187 23.95 -1.89 -21.66
N GLN A 188 24.47 -0.69 -21.42
CA GLN A 188 25.06 0.13 -22.49
C GLN A 188 26.23 -0.58 -23.17
N ASP A 189 27.08 -1.28 -22.39
CA ASP A 189 28.20 -2.04 -22.92
C ASP A 189 27.71 -3.27 -23.71
N PHE A 190 26.64 -3.93 -23.27
CA PHE A 190 26.00 -5.02 -24.00
C PHE A 190 25.40 -4.57 -25.34
N ILE A 191 24.64 -3.48 -25.34
CA ILE A 191 24.10 -2.87 -26.58
C ILE A 191 25.24 -2.48 -27.53
N LYS A 192 26.33 -1.92 -26.99
CA LYS A 192 27.53 -1.63 -27.79
C LYS A 192 28.15 -2.89 -28.39
N ASN A 193 28.22 -3.98 -27.64
CA ASN A 193 28.73 -5.25 -28.12
C ASN A 193 27.84 -5.81 -29.25
N ILE A 194 26.51 -5.76 -29.10
CA ILE A 194 25.54 -6.14 -30.15
C ILE A 194 25.80 -5.35 -31.44
N ILE A 195 25.93 -4.03 -31.36
CA ILE A 195 26.20 -3.16 -32.53
C ILE A 195 27.54 -3.51 -33.20
N GLN A 196 28.49 -4.07 -32.45
CA GLN A 196 29.79 -4.51 -32.95
C GLN A 196 29.82 -5.98 -33.40
N ASP A 197 28.66 -6.63 -33.50
CA ASP A 197 28.51 -8.06 -33.81
C ASP A 197 29.25 -8.97 -32.83
N LYS A 198 29.27 -8.57 -31.56
CA LYS A 198 29.83 -9.32 -30.43
C LYS A 198 28.70 -9.56 -29.43
N LYS A 199 28.18 -10.78 -29.35
CA LYS A 199 27.13 -11.12 -28.36
C LYS A 199 27.73 -11.56 -27.02
N GLU A 200 28.76 -10.85 -26.57
CA GLU A 200 29.43 -11.13 -25.30
C GLU A 200 28.53 -10.69 -24.13
N LEU A 201 28.14 -11.65 -23.29
CA LEU A 201 27.38 -11.36 -22.08
C LEU A 201 28.22 -10.56 -21.10
N VAL A 202 27.56 -9.63 -20.41
CA VAL A 202 28.12 -8.77 -19.38
C VAL A 202 27.45 -9.05 -18.05
N ASN A 203 28.02 -8.53 -16.97
CA ASN A 203 27.44 -8.67 -15.64
C ASN A 203 25.98 -8.18 -15.61
N TYR A 204 25.16 -8.85 -14.81
CA TYR A 204 23.73 -8.56 -14.60
C TYR A 204 22.79 -8.82 -15.78
N ILE A 205 23.31 -9.33 -16.91
CA ILE A 205 22.50 -9.66 -18.09
C ILE A 205 22.58 -11.16 -18.36
N SER A 206 21.42 -11.81 -18.51
CA SER A 206 21.31 -13.24 -18.80
C SER A 206 20.35 -13.50 -19.96
N THR A 207 20.53 -14.63 -20.65
CA THR A 207 19.60 -15.14 -21.67
C THR A 207 18.47 -15.99 -21.09
N GLU A 208 18.65 -16.44 -19.86
CA GLU A 208 17.63 -17.14 -19.08
C GLU A 208 17.03 -16.19 -18.05
N LYS A 209 15.72 -16.32 -17.82
CA LYS A 209 15.03 -15.51 -16.80
C LYS A 209 15.64 -15.82 -15.44
N PRO A 210 16.08 -14.82 -14.65
CA PRO A 210 16.62 -15.07 -13.33
C PRO A 210 15.61 -15.82 -12.44
N GLU A 211 16.11 -16.79 -11.68
CA GLU A 211 15.32 -17.49 -10.68
C GLU A 211 15.30 -16.71 -9.37
N VAL A 212 14.14 -16.67 -8.72
CA VAL A 212 13.99 -16.13 -7.36
C VAL A 212 14.74 -17.01 -6.37
N LYS A 213 15.49 -16.39 -5.47
CA LYS A 213 16.22 -17.07 -4.40
C LYS A 213 15.85 -16.48 -3.03
N ASN A 214 16.23 -17.18 -1.97
CA ASN A 214 16.07 -16.66 -0.60
C ASN A 214 16.82 -15.34 -0.36
N GLU A 215 17.89 -15.07 -1.10
CA GLU A 215 18.60 -13.78 -1.06
C GLU A 215 17.78 -12.61 -1.65
N ASP A 216 16.68 -12.90 -2.35
CA ASP A 216 15.75 -11.93 -2.93
C ASP A 216 14.54 -11.67 -2.01
N LYS A 217 14.64 -12.08 -0.74
CA LYS A 217 13.68 -11.71 0.29
C LYS A 217 13.47 -10.19 0.28
N SER A 218 12.21 -9.78 0.25
CA SER A 218 11.76 -8.40 0.31
C SER A 218 10.85 -8.20 1.51
N LEU A 219 10.74 -6.94 1.93
CA LEU A 219 9.75 -6.49 2.89
C LEU A 219 8.82 -5.53 2.17
N ARG A 220 7.52 -5.79 2.24
CA ARG A 220 6.49 -4.87 1.79
C ARG A 220 5.78 -4.29 3.00
N TYR A 221 5.55 -3.00 2.95
CA TYR A 221 4.94 -2.21 3.99
C TYR A 221 3.64 -1.64 3.48
N ARG A 222 2.55 -1.93 4.19
CA ARG A 222 1.24 -1.31 3.95
C ARG A 222 0.85 -0.54 5.19
N LEU A 223 0.57 0.74 5.03
CA LEU A 223 0.19 1.61 6.13
C LEU A 223 -1.07 2.38 5.79
N HIS A 224 -2.11 2.14 6.59
CA HIS A 224 -3.33 2.91 6.57
C HIS A 224 -3.13 4.25 7.30
N SER A 225 -3.64 5.33 6.72
CA SER A 225 -3.55 6.71 7.24
C SER A 225 -4.20 6.86 8.63
N PRO A 226 -3.92 7.92 9.42
CA PRO A 226 -3.23 9.18 9.09
C PRO A 226 -1.78 9.24 9.60
N VAL A 227 -0.92 8.37 9.09
CA VAL A 227 0.47 8.23 9.53
C VAL A 227 1.41 8.30 8.33
N ALA A 228 2.52 9.02 8.46
CA ALA A 228 3.61 9.02 7.50
C ALA A 228 4.57 7.87 7.78
N LEU A 229 5.00 7.18 6.72
CA LEU A 229 5.94 6.06 6.77
C LEU A 229 7.33 6.50 6.35
N HIS A 230 8.32 6.19 7.18
CA HIS A 230 9.73 6.41 6.90
C HIS A 230 10.53 5.14 7.18
N ILE A 231 11.44 4.78 6.27
CA ILE A 231 12.33 3.63 6.42
C ILE A 231 13.76 4.14 6.43
N TYR A 232 14.56 3.65 7.36
CA TYR A 232 15.99 3.96 7.47
C TYR A 232 16.80 2.67 7.51
N ASP A 233 17.87 2.59 6.72
CA ASP A 233 18.83 1.49 6.83
C ASP A 233 19.98 1.80 7.79
N LYS A 234 20.85 0.81 8.02
CA LYS A 234 22.04 0.94 8.89
C LYS A 234 23.02 2.05 8.47
N ASP A 235 22.99 2.47 7.21
CA ASP A 235 23.89 3.49 6.66
C ASP A 235 23.24 4.89 6.71
N GLY A 236 22.03 5.00 7.28
CA GLY A 236 21.27 6.23 7.42
C GLY A 236 20.58 6.67 6.13
N ARG A 237 20.50 5.80 5.11
CA ARG A 237 19.74 6.07 3.89
C ARG A 237 18.26 5.98 4.20
N HIS A 238 17.47 6.85 3.58
CA HIS A 238 16.05 7.03 3.87
C HIS A 238 15.17 6.72 2.65
N THR A 239 14.02 6.11 2.90
CA THR A 239 12.92 5.96 1.94
C THR A 239 11.62 6.41 2.59
N GLY A 240 10.91 7.33 1.95
CA GLY A 240 9.68 7.94 2.48
C GLY A 240 9.55 9.42 2.14
N LEU A 241 8.58 10.08 2.77
CA LEU A 241 8.29 11.51 2.54
C LEU A 241 9.46 12.40 2.97
N ILE A 242 9.71 13.45 2.19
CA ILE A 242 10.66 14.51 2.51
C ILE A 242 9.97 15.87 2.55
N GLU A 243 10.54 16.79 3.33
CA GLU A 243 9.99 18.12 3.49
C GLU A 243 10.01 18.89 2.17
N ASN A 244 8.85 19.47 1.81
CA ASN A 244 8.78 20.43 0.73
C ASN A 244 9.42 21.75 1.18
N LYS A 245 10.58 22.08 0.62
CA LYS A 245 11.31 23.33 0.91
C LYS A 245 10.55 24.58 0.48
N ASN A 246 9.48 24.45 -0.32
CA ASN A 246 8.65 25.54 -0.75
C ASN A 246 7.36 25.62 0.09
N PRO A 247 7.27 26.55 1.07
CA PRO A 247 6.17 26.58 2.04
C PRO A 247 4.82 27.00 1.46
N ILE A 248 4.77 27.48 0.22
CA ILE A 248 3.51 27.83 -0.48
C ILE A 248 3.05 26.73 -1.44
N SER A 249 3.76 25.60 -1.52
CA SER A 249 3.38 24.48 -2.36
C SER A 249 2.87 23.32 -1.50
N ASP A 250 1.76 22.77 -1.95
CA ASP A 250 1.10 21.56 -1.44
C ASP A 250 1.69 20.27 -2.03
N LEU A 251 2.69 20.36 -2.92
CA LEU A 251 3.35 19.18 -3.49
C LEU A 251 4.08 18.40 -2.39
N LYS A 252 3.79 17.12 -2.30
CA LYS A 252 4.57 16.17 -1.48
C LYS A 252 5.70 15.60 -2.33
N PHE A 253 6.86 15.43 -1.71
CA PHE A 253 8.00 14.76 -2.31
C PHE A 253 8.39 13.56 -1.44
N PHE A 254 8.95 12.55 -2.07
CA PHE A 254 9.53 11.40 -1.38
C PHE A 254 10.88 11.05 -2.02
N GLU A 255 11.66 10.25 -1.32
CA GLU A 255 12.92 9.73 -1.80
C GLU A 255 13.02 8.21 -1.59
N LYS A 256 13.93 7.58 -2.34
CA LYS A 256 14.14 6.12 -2.38
C LYS A 256 15.63 5.80 -2.27
N GLN A 257 16.29 6.24 -1.19
CA GLN A 257 17.76 6.13 -1.09
C GLN A 257 18.22 4.73 -0.68
N ILE A 258 17.33 3.92 -0.08
CA ILE A 258 17.64 2.53 0.25
C ILE A 258 17.65 1.70 -1.06
N PRO A 259 18.65 0.83 -1.29
CA PRO A 259 18.71 -0.03 -2.47
C PRO A 259 17.46 -0.87 -2.63
N ASN A 260 16.95 -0.94 -3.85
CA ASN A 260 15.73 -1.67 -4.21
C ASN A 260 14.49 -1.28 -3.40
N SER A 261 14.49 -0.10 -2.77
CA SER A 261 13.31 0.41 -2.08
C SER A 261 12.41 1.21 -2.99
N TYR A 262 11.12 1.24 -2.64
CA TYR A 262 10.10 2.05 -3.28
C TYR A 262 9.19 2.71 -2.24
N TYR A 263 8.46 3.74 -2.69
CA TYR A 263 7.43 4.43 -1.93
C TYR A 263 6.36 4.94 -2.89
N MET A 264 5.09 4.74 -2.54
CA MET A 264 3.95 5.29 -3.26
C MET A 264 2.72 5.41 -2.36
N GLU A 265 1.78 6.26 -2.75
CA GLU A 265 0.48 6.41 -2.11
C GLU A 265 -0.60 6.01 -3.12
N PHE A 266 -1.56 5.19 -2.68
CA PHE A 266 -2.72 4.80 -3.47
C PHE A 266 -3.96 4.85 -2.60
N GLY A 267 -4.88 5.76 -2.91
CA GLY A 267 -5.99 6.10 -2.01
C GLY A 267 -5.46 6.63 -0.68
N GLU A 268 -5.96 6.09 0.42
CA GLU A 268 -5.54 6.45 1.78
C GLU A 268 -4.37 5.59 2.30
N THR A 269 -3.88 4.67 1.46
CA THR A 269 -2.87 3.67 1.83
C THR A 269 -1.50 4.05 1.29
N LYS A 270 -0.50 3.93 2.15
CA LYS A 270 0.91 4.10 1.81
C LYS A 270 1.53 2.73 1.60
N TYR A 271 2.20 2.58 0.47
CA TYR A 271 2.98 1.40 0.12
C TYR A 271 4.46 1.77 0.09
N ALA A 272 5.27 0.95 0.72
CA ALA A 272 6.71 1.02 0.57
C ALA A 272 7.30 -0.38 0.61
N GLY A 273 8.54 -0.51 0.18
CA GLY A 273 9.24 -1.78 0.30
C GLY A 273 10.73 -1.60 0.31
N SER A 274 11.43 -2.66 0.70
CA SER A 274 12.89 -2.72 0.78
C SER A 274 13.38 -4.16 0.80
N GLU A 275 14.70 -4.35 0.80
CA GLU A 275 15.27 -5.70 0.94
C GLU A 275 15.05 -6.27 2.34
N GLY A 276 14.60 -7.53 2.40
CA GLY A 276 14.27 -8.22 3.66
C GLY A 276 15.46 -8.83 4.40
N ASN A 277 16.66 -8.74 3.84
CA ASN A 277 17.90 -9.25 4.42
C ASN A 277 18.75 -8.16 5.08
N LEU A 278 18.25 -6.91 5.09
CA LEU A 278 18.95 -5.76 5.67
C LEU A 278 18.25 -5.33 6.96
N ALA A 279 19.05 -5.03 7.98
CA ALA A 279 18.55 -4.41 9.20
C ALA A 279 18.11 -2.97 8.89
N GLN A 280 16.91 -2.61 9.34
CA GLN A 280 16.28 -1.32 9.07
C GLN A 280 15.33 -0.91 10.19
N THR A 281 15.14 0.39 10.32
CA THR A 281 14.23 1.01 11.26
C THR A 281 13.10 1.65 10.49
N VAL A 282 11.87 1.23 10.78
CA VAL A 282 10.66 1.89 10.30
C VAL A 282 10.22 2.89 11.36
N VAL A 283 10.04 4.14 10.95
CA VAL A 283 9.54 5.23 11.78
C VAL A 283 8.21 5.69 11.20
N LEU A 284 7.18 5.62 12.04
CA LEU A 284 5.83 6.05 11.76
C LEU A 284 5.59 7.38 12.48
N LYS A 285 5.07 8.39 11.77
CA LYS A 285 4.77 9.71 12.36
C LYS A 285 3.30 10.05 12.17
N GLY A 286 2.60 10.33 13.26
CA GLY A 286 1.21 10.75 13.24
C GLY A 286 1.06 12.11 12.55
N GLU A 287 0.19 12.17 11.55
CA GLU A 287 -0.12 13.38 10.79
C GLU A 287 -1.43 14.02 11.25
N ASP A 288 -2.37 13.22 11.75
CA ASP A 288 -3.70 13.64 12.19
C ASP A 288 -4.22 12.70 13.30
N LEU A 289 -5.37 13.05 13.88
CA LEU A 289 -6.10 12.22 14.83
C LEU A 289 -6.87 11.11 14.12
N GLY A 290 -6.72 9.87 14.59
CA GLY A 290 -7.44 8.71 14.07
C GLY A 290 -6.88 7.40 14.59
N THR A 291 -6.99 6.34 13.79
CA THR A 291 -6.31 5.07 14.02
C THR A 291 -5.53 4.67 12.78
N PHE A 292 -4.38 4.00 12.96
CA PHE A 292 -3.66 3.40 11.84
C PHE A 292 -3.56 1.88 11.98
N THR A 293 -3.38 1.23 10.84
CA THR A 293 -3.02 -0.18 10.74
C THR A 293 -1.72 -0.26 9.94
N PHE A 294 -0.73 -0.96 10.49
CA PHE A 294 0.57 -1.17 9.86
C PHE A 294 0.81 -2.65 9.62
N GLU A 295 1.06 -3.01 8.37
CA GLU A 295 1.29 -4.37 7.92
C GLU A 295 2.68 -4.48 7.29
N ILE A 296 3.36 -5.58 7.60
CA ILE A 296 4.68 -5.93 7.08
C ILE A 296 4.61 -7.35 6.53
N ASP A 297 4.80 -7.49 5.22
CA ASP A 297 4.89 -8.76 4.54
C ASP A 297 6.35 -9.11 4.23
N GLU A 298 6.81 -10.25 4.72
CA GLU A 298 8.09 -10.85 4.39
C GLU A 298 7.88 -11.78 3.19
N ILE A 299 8.42 -11.42 2.02
CA ILE A 299 8.11 -12.08 0.74
C ILE A 299 9.35 -12.61 0.06
N ILE A 300 9.24 -13.78 -0.55
CA ILE A 300 10.24 -14.34 -1.45
C ILE A 300 9.56 -14.64 -2.79
N GLY A 301 9.93 -13.91 -3.85
CA GLY A 301 9.25 -14.01 -5.14
C GLY A 301 7.84 -13.43 -5.08
N ASN A 302 6.85 -14.31 -5.29
CA ASN A 302 5.42 -13.97 -5.22
C ASN A 302 4.74 -14.68 -4.04
N GLN A 303 5.50 -15.18 -3.05
CA GLN A 303 4.95 -15.91 -1.92
C GLN A 303 5.20 -15.16 -0.61
N ASP A 304 4.13 -14.88 0.11
CA ASP A 304 4.19 -14.38 1.48
C ASP A 304 4.72 -15.49 2.38
N VAL A 305 5.87 -15.22 3.01
CA VAL A 305 6.50 -16.12 3.98
C VAL A 305 5.94 -15.84 5.36
N LYS A 306 5.67 -14.56 5.67
CA LYS A 306 5.15 -14.12 6.96
C LYS A 306 4.58 -12.71 6.89
N THR A 307 3.38 -12.54 7.41
CA THR A 307 2.74 -11.22 7.60
C THR A 307 2.73 -10.85 9.08
N THR A 308 3.06 -9.60 9.39
CA THR A 308 2.95 -9.01 10.74
C THR A 308 2.06 -7.79 10.68
N THR A 309 1.01 -7.77 11.51
CA THR A 309 0.01 -6.70 11.49
C THR A 309 -0.12 -6.05 12.87
N PHE A 310 -0.13 -4.73 12.88
CA PHE A 310 -0.41 -3.87 14.03
C PHE A 310 -1.66 -3.04 13.72
N SER A 311 -2.83 -3.54 14.10
CA SER A 311 -4.12 -2.96 13.69
C SER A 311 -4.68 -1.95 14.68
N ASN A 312 -5.40 -0.96 14.13
CA ASN A 312 -6.30 -0.07 14.87
C ASN A 312 -5.63 0.68 16.04
N ILE A 313 -4.37 1.07 15.88
CA ILE A 313 -3.63 1.79 16.91
C ILE A 313 -4.04 3.27 16.87
N PRO A 314 -4.54 3.85 17.98
CA PRO A 314 -4.85 5.28 18.05
C PRO A 314 -3.61 6.13 17.77
N VAL A 315 -3.80 7.22 17.04
CA VAL A 315 -2.74 8.16 16.69
C VAL A 315 -3.24 9.60 16.71
N MET A 316 -2.32 10.51 16.96
CA MET A 316 -2.53 11.96 16.85
C MET A 316 -1.32 12.61 16.17
N GLN A 317 -1.50 13.85 15.72
CA GLN A 317 -0.41 14.61 15.13
C GLN A 317 0.78 14.71 16.09
N GLY A 318 1.98 14.38 15.61
CA GLY A 318 3.23 14.45 16.37
C GLY A 318 3.62 13.16 17.09
N MET A 319 2.71 12.20 17.26
CA MET A 319 3.04 10.87 17.79
C MET A 319 4.10 10.19 16.93
N LYS A 320 5.01 9.44 17.56
CA LYS A 320 6.04 8.65 16.88
C LYS A 320 5.91 7.17 17.26
N ALA A 321 5.89 6.29 16.27
CA ALA A 321 6.10 4.86 16.49
C ALA A 321 7.34 4.37 15.75
N GLU A 322 8.06 3.41 16.33
CA GLU A 322 9.31 2.87 15.78
C GLU A 322 9.33 1.35 15.83
N VAL A 323 9.70 0.71 14.73
CA VAL A 323 9.86 -0.74 14.59
C VAL A 323 11.25 -1.03 14.05
N LEU A 324 12.03 -1.84 14.78
CA LEU A 324 13.29 -2.35 14.28
C LEU A 324 13.05 -3.69 13.58
N ILE A 325 13.49 -3.81 12.33
CA ILE A 325 13.41 -5.03 11.53
C ILE A 325 14.83 -5.51 11.24
N SER A 326 15.11 -6.78 11.56
CA SER A 326 16.40 -7.40 11.29
C SER A 326 16.19 -8.82 10.76
N GLU A 327 16.53 -9.86 11.52
CA GLU A 327 16.19 -11.24 11.17
C GLU A 327 14.68 -11.51 11.28
N SER A 328 13.98 -10.71 12.07
CA SER A 328 12.52 -10.71 12.22
C SER A 328 12.01 -9.29 12.52
N VAL A 329 10.70 -9.11 12.43
CA VAL A 329 10.01 -7.90 12.88
C VAL A 329 10.08 -7.81 14.41
N GLY A 330 10.69 -6.74 14.91
CA GLY A 330 10.82 -6.46 16.34
C GLY A 330 9.54 -5.93 16.98
N GLU A 331 9.70 -5.33 18.17
CA GLU A 331 8.60 -4.66 18.86
C GLU A 331 8.35 -3.28 18.24
N MET A 332 7.07 -2.89 18.13
CA MET A 332 6.66 -1.51 17.87
C MET A 332 6.65 -0.75 19.19
N LYS A 333 7.48 0.30 19.26
CA LYS A 333 7.51 1.23 20.39
C LYS A 333 6.79 2.51 20.02
N ILE A 334 5.92 2.99 20.88
CA ILE A 334 5.11 4.19 20.67
C ILE A 334 5.46 5.24 21.72
N ASP A 335 5.63 6.46 21.24
CA ASP A 335 5.81 7.69 22.00
C ASP A 335 4.70 8.65 21.53
N VAL A 336 3.66 8.82 22.37
CA VAL A 336 2.41 9.50 21.99
C VAL A 336 2.57 11.01 21.99
N ASP A 337 3.30 11.55 22.97
CA ASP A 337 3.53 12.99 23.14
C ASP A 337 4.90 13.46 22.63
N ASN A 338 5.70 12.55 22.06
CA ASN A 338 7.01 12.78 21.48
C ASN A 338 7.98 13.41 22.50
N ASP A 339 7.93 12.93 23.75
CA ASP A 339 8.79 13.36 24.85
C ASP A 339 10.09 12.54 24.95
N GLY A 340 10.22 11.48 24.14
CA GLY A 340 11.36 10.57 24.09
C GLY A 340 11.24 9.35 25.01
N GLU A 341 10.18 9.24 25.81
CA GLU A 341 9.85 8.06 26.58
C GLU A 341 8.87 7.15 25.80
N THR A 342 8.97 5.84 26.03
CA THR A 342 8.06 4.87 25.39
C THR A 342 6.80 4.71 26.24
N ASP A 343 5.65 5.08 25.68
CA ASP A 343 4.33 4.93 26.30
C ASP A 343 3.74 3.53 26.14
N ALA A 344 3.95 2.90 24.98
CA ALA A 344 3.40 1.59 24.66
C ALA A 344 4.36 0.74 23.82
N ILE A 345 4.24 -0.58 23.97
CA ILE A 345 5.04 -1.58 23.25
C ILE A 345 4.12 -2.68 22.73
N PHE A 346 4.13 -2.92 21.42
CA PHE A 346 3.42 -4.04 20.79
C PHE A 346 4.41 -5.02 20.16
N ARG A 347 4.19 -6.32 20.35
CA ARG A 347 5.06 -7.36 19.79
C ARG A 347 4.45 -8.00 18.57
N SER A 348 5.30 -8.33 17.60
CA SER A 348 4.92 -9.15 16.45
C SER A 348 4.25 -10.45 16.89
N GLY A 349 3.03 -10.70 16.42
CA GLY A 349 2.28 -11.93 16.68
C GLY A 349 1.55 -11.99 18.02
N GLU A 350 1.64 -10.96 18.86
CA GLU A 350 0.79 -10.82 20.05
C GLU A 350 -0.54 -10.14 19.68
N VAL A 351 -1.64 -10.62 20.26
CA VAL A 351 -2.94 -9.93 20.14
C VAL A 351 -2.86 -8.63 20.93
N ILE A 352 -3.07 -7.51 20.24
CA ILE A 352 -3.16 -6.19 20.86
C ILE A 352 -4.34 -6.19 21.83
N LYS A 353 -4.10 -5.78 23.08
CA LYS A 353 -5.14 -5.78 24.10
C LYS A 353 -5.82 -4.42 24.16
N LYS A 354 -7.13 -4.45 24.45
CA LYS A 354 -7.96 -3.26 24.65
C LYS A 354 -7.37 -2.31 25.68
N GLU A 355 -6.77 -2.83 26.76
CA GLU A 355 -6.17 -2.01 27.83
C GLU A 355 -5.00 -1.16 27.34
N ASP A 356 -4.19 -1.68 26.43
CA ASP A 356 -3.02 -0.99 25.88
C ASP A 356 -3.47 0.15 24.95
N LEU A 357 -4.47 -0.11 24.10
CA LEU A 357 -5.08 0.92 23.25
C LEU A 357 -5.73 2.04 24.07
N LEU A 358 -6.40 1.68 25.18
CA LEU A 358 -6.98 2.67 26.10
C LEU A 358 -5.89 3.52 26.76
N GLY A 359 -4.73 2.95 27.08
CA GLY A 359 -3.58 3.71 27.58
C GLY A 359 -3.09 4.77 26.59
N ILE A 360 -2.99 4.41 25.30
CA ILE A 360 -2.65 5.37 24.24
C ILE A 360 -3.74 6.44 24.11
N PHE A 361 -5.02 6.03 24.12
CA PHE A 361 -6.15 6.95 23.99
C PHE A 361 -6.22 7.94 25.17
N GLU A 362 -5.91 7.53 26.40
CA GLU A 362 -5.79 8.43 27.56
C GLU A 362 -4.76 9.54 27.32
N LYS A 363 -3.58 9.19 26.77
CA LYS A 363 -2.55 10.17 26.42
C LYS A 363 -3.02 11.13 25.34
N ILE A 364 -3.69 10.65 24.30
CA ILE A 364 -4.31 11.50 23.27
C ILE A 364 -5.30 12.51 23.89
N ILE A 365 -6.23 12.05 24.73
CA ILE A 365 -7.20 12.94 25.41
C ILE A 365 -6.49 13.98 26.30
N SER A 366 -5.37 13.60 26.92
CA SER A 366 -4.58 14.52 27.74
C SER A 366 -3.95 15.67 26.93
N SER A 367 -3.71 15.44 25.64
CA SER A 367 -3.06 16.38 24.71
C SER A 367 -4.02 17.33 23.99
N LEU A 368 -5.34 17.07 24.03
CA LEU A 368 -6.36 17.92 23.37
C LEU A 368 -6.30 19.39 23.80
N ASP A 369 -6.64 20.35 22.94
CA ASP A 369 -6.69 21.77 23.33
C ASP A 369 -8.05 22.17 23.93
N VAL A 370 -8.39 21.59 25.10
CA VAL A 370 -9.63 21.87 25.84
C VAL A 370 -9.40 22.09 27.34
N ASP A 371 -10.38 22.66 28.04
CA ASP A 371 -10.31 22.88 29.49
C ASP A 371 -9.95 21.58 30.25
N LYS A 372 -9.05 21.72 31.22
CA LYS A 372 -8.56 20.61 32.04
C LYS A 372 -9.68 19.78 32.68
N THR A 373 -10.78 20.41 33.08
CA THR A 373 -11.93 19.72 33.67
C THR A 373 -12.56 18.72 32.70
N VAL A 374 -12.56 19.04 31.41
CA VAL A 374 -13.06 18.14 30.35
C VAL A 374 -12.12 16.96 30.21
N LYS A 375 -10.81 17.20 30.07
CA LYS A 375 -9.79 16.15 30.00
C LYS A 375 -9.87 15.19 31.19
N ASP A 376 -9.83 15.74 32.41
CA ASP A 376 -9.88 14.96 33.64
C ASP A 376 -11.15 14.11 33.70
N ARG A 377 -12.30 14.65 33.26
CA ARG A 377 -13.56 13.90 33.24
C ARG A 377 -13.52 12.72 32.26
N LEU A 378 -13.01 12.93 31.05
CA LEU A 378 -12.92 11.89 30.03
C LEU A 378 -11.89 10.83 30.43
N ILE A 379 -10.69 11.25 30.83
CA ILE A 379 -9.60 10.35 31.28
C ILE A 379 -10.07 9.47 32.44
N ASN A 380 -10.75 10.03 33.45
CA ASN A 380 -11.26 9.23 34.57
C ASN A 380 -12.22 8.12 34.13
N LYS A 381 -12.97 8.33 33.04
CA LYS A 381 -13.88 7.30 32.52
C LYS A 381 -13.16 6.25 31.69
N ILE A 382 -12.19 6.68 30.90
CA ILE A 382 -11.33 5.79 30.11
C ILE A 382 -10.52 4.89 31.05
N ASP A 383 -9.94 5.43 32.12
CA ASP A 383 -9.22 4.68 33.15
C ASP A 383 -10.13 3.67 33.86
N ASN A 384 -11.39 4.02 34.11
CA ASN A 384 -12.37 3.06 34.64
C ASN A 384 -12.69 1.95 33.64
N ALA A 385 -12.83 2.26 32.35
CA ALA A 385 -13.04 1.27 31.30
C ALA A 385 -11.84 0.33 31.17
N LYS A 386 -10.62 0.88 31.17
CA LYS A 386 -9.35 0.15 31.17
C LYS A 386 -9.27 -0.83 32.33
N LYS A 387 -9.56 -0.38 33.56
CA LYS A 387 -9.62 -1.25 34.75
C LYS A 387 -10.66 -2.36 34.68
N GLN A 388 -11.77 -2.18 33.96
CA GLN A 388 -12.73 -3.26 33.72
C GLN A 388 -12.22 -4.24 32.68
N SER A 389 -11.57 -3.74 31.63
CA SER A 389 -10.96 -4.54 30.59
C SER A 389 -9.82 -5.42 31.14
N GLU A 390 -8.94 -4.86 31.99
CA GLU A 390 -7.91 -5.61 32.74
C GLU A 390 -8.46 -6.76 33.60
N LYS A 391 -9.72 -6.65 34.05
CA LYS A 391 -10.42 -7.68 34.83
C LYS A 391 -11.15 -8.71 33.96
N GLY A 392 -11.08 -8.59 32.63
CA GLY A 392 -11.81 -9.43 31.68
C GLY A 392 -13.29 -9.06 31.53
N HIS A 393 -13.74 -7.90 32.01
CA HIS A 393 -15.13 -7.46 31.91
C HIS A 393 -15.39 -6.61 30.65
N SER A 394 -15.17 -7.19 29.46
CA SER A 394 -15.23 -6.45 28.17
C SER A 394 -16.54 -5.69 27.97
N VAL A 395 -17.70 -6.34 28.22
CA VAL A 395 -19.03 -5.71 28.09
C VAL A 395 -19.18 -4.46 28.98
N ALA A 396 -18.63 -4.50 30.20
CA ALA A 396 -18.68 -3.35 31.11
C ALA A 396 -17.76 -2.22 30.64
N ALA A 397 -16.58 -2.56 30.12
CA ALA A 397 -15.68 -1.59 29.50
C ALA A 397 -16.34 -0.92 28.28
N ASP A 398 -16.96 -1.69 27.39
CA ASP A 398 -17.62 -1.16 26.19
C ASP A 398 -18.78 -0.22 26.54
N ALA A 399 -19.58 -0.56 27.56
CA ALA A 399 -20.64 0.32 28.04
C ALA A 399 -20.11 1.65 28.62
N MET A 400 -18.91 1.62 29.24
CA MET A 400 -18.25 2.84 29.70
C MET A 400 -17.72 3.66 28.53
N LEU A 401 -17.17 3.02 27.50
CA LEU A 401 -16.69 3.69 26.29
C LEU A 401 -17.82 4.34 25.49
N GLU A 402 -18.97 3.69 25.38
CA GLU A 402 -20.19 4.30 24.84
C GLU A 402 -20.59 5.57 25.59
N ASN A 403 -20.43 5.57 26.91
CA ASN A 403 -20.68 6.76 27.71
C ASN A 403 -19.66 7.88 27.43
N VAL A 404 -18.39 7.53 27.19
CA VAL A 404 -17.36 8.49 26.77
C VAL A 404 -17.71 9.08 25.39
N LYS A 405 -18.09 8.24 24.44
CA LYS A 405 -18.52 8.63 23.09
C LYS A 405 -19.66 9.66 23.14
N HIS A 406 -20.72 9.36 23.89
CA HIS A 406 -21.85 10.28 24.06
C HIS A 406 -21.45 11.60 24.74
N GLN A 407 -20.44 11.59 25.63
CA GLN A 407 -19.95 12.84 26.20
C GLN A 407 -19.18 13.69 25.21
N ILE A 408 -18.37 13.07 24.36
CA ILE A 408 -17.66 13.76 23.28
C ILE A 408 -18.66 14.40 22.32
N GLU A 409 -19.74 13.69 21.97
CA GLU A 409 -20.85 14.21 21.18
C GLU A 409 -21.51 15.45 21.82
N ILE A 410 -21.81 15.41 23.12
CA ILE A 410 -22.35 16.59 23.83
C ILE A 410 -21.33 17.74 23.83
N LEU A 411 -20.04 17.44 24.01
CA LEU A 411 -18.98 18.44 24.06
C LEU A 411 -18.70 19.07 22.69
N SER A 412 -19.12 18.45 21.58
CA SER A 412 -18.99 19.02 20.25
C SER A 412 -20.17 19.90 19.82
N ASP A 413 -21.26 19.89 20.60
CA ASP A 413 -22.44 20.71 20.33
C ASP A 413 -22.10 22.21 20.36
N ILE A 414 -22.64 22.96 19.40
CA ILE A 414 -22.47 24.42 19.28
C ILE A 414 -22.99 25.20 20.50
N ASN A 415 -23.85 24.58 21.32
CA ASN A 415 -24.36 25.12 22.58
C ASN A 415 -23.41 24.91 23.76
N THR A 416 -22.43 24.00 23.65
CA THR A 416 -21.41 23.80 24.68
C THR A 416 -20.51 25.04 24.74
N PRO A 417 -20.25 25.64 25.92
CA PRO A 417 -19.38 26.81 26.02
C PRO A 417 -18.03 26.57 25.35
N GLU A 418 -17.55 27.53 24.56
CA GLU A 418 -16.33 27.38 23.72
C GLU A 418 -15.13 26.80 24.47
N LYS A 419 -14.89 27.24 25.70
CA LYS A 419 -13.81 26.73 26.56
C LYS A 419 -13.88 25.22 26.87
N PHE A 420 -15.06 24.61 26.78
CA PHE A 420 -15.29 23.19 27.02
C PHE A 420 -15.53 22.41 25.73
N ARG A 421 -15.59 23.10 24.59
CA ARG A 421 -16.04 22.52 23.34
C ARG A 421 -14.90 21.77 22.66
N ILE A 422 -15.19 20.56 22.19
CA ILE A 422 -14.30 19.84 21.27
C ILE A 422 -14.74 20.20 19.84
N PRO A 423 -13.85 20.60 18.93
CA PRO A 423 -14.18 20.79 17.52
C PRO A 423 -14.92 19.58 16.94
N LYS A 424 -15.90 19.81 16.05
CA LYS A 424 -16.78 18.75 15.58
C LYS A 424 -16.03 17.65 14.83
N ASP A 425 -15.09 18.04 13.98
CA ASP A 425 -14.20 17.16 13.23
C ASP A 425 -13.31 16.32 14.16
N GLU A 426 -12.73 16.94 15.19
CA GLU A 426 -11.93 16.23 16.19
C GLU A 426 -12.78 15.26 17.02
N ALA A 427 -13.99 15.67 17.40
CA ALA A 427 -14.94 14.83 18.12
C ALA A 427 -15.34 13.59 17.30
N GLU A 428 -15.63 13.74 16.00
CA GLU A 428 -15.94 12.64 15.10
C GLU A 428 -14.79 11.62 15.03
N LYS A 429 -13.54 12.09 14.90
CA LYS A 429 -12.34 11.24 14.92
C LYS A 429 -12.13 10.52 16.25
N LEU A 430 -12.30 11.21 17.40
CA LEU A 430 -12.22 10.59 18.73
C LEU A 430 -13.27 9.49 18.91
N MET A 431 -14.49 9.71 18.42
CA MET A 431 -15.56 8.72 18.46
C MET A 431 -15.24 7.50 17.58
N GLY A 432 -14.65 7.71 16.39
CA GLY A 432 -14.15 6.63 15.53
C GLY A 432 -13.06 5.79 16.20
N ILE A 433 -12.13 6.42 16.92
CA ILE A 433 -11.12 5.70 17.72
C ILE A 433 -11.80 4.80 18.77
N ILE A 434 -12.82 5.30 19.47
CA ILE A 434 -13.56 4.51 20.47
C ILE A 434 -14.21 3.28 19.83
N ASP A 435 -14.82 3.42 18.65
CA ASP A 435 -15.45 2.30 17.96
C ASP A 435 -14.42 1.22 17.58
N LYS A 436 -13.23 1.62 17.12
CA LYS A 436 -12.12 0.71 16.83
C LYS A 436 -11.57 0.02 18.07
N ILE A 437 -11.46 0.72 19.21
CA ILE A 437 -11.01 0.11 20.48
C ILE A 437 -12.02 -0.94 20.97
N ARG A 438 -13.33 -0.70 20.80
CA ARG A 438 -14.39 -1.63 21.21
C ARG A 438 -14.44 -2.91 20.36
N ALA A 439 -13.90 -2.86 19.15
CA ALA A 439 -13.82 -4.00 18.23
C ALA A 439 -12.84 -5.09 18.71
N VAL A 440 -11.87 -4.72 19.55
CA VAL A 440 -10.89 -5.63 20.18
C VAL A 440 -11.54 -6.36 21.35
#